data_AF-S0IXG7-F1
#
_entry.id   AF-S0IXG7-F1
#
_cell.length_a   1.000
_cell.length_b   1.000
_cell.length_c   1.000
_cell.angle_alpha   90.00
_cell.angle_beta   90.00
_cell.angle_gamma   90.00
#
_symmetry.space_group_name_H-M   'P 1'
#
loop_
_entity.id
_entity.type
_entity.pdbx_description
1 polymer ?
#
loop_
_entity_poly.entity_id
_entity_poly.type
_entity_poly.pdbx_seq_one_letter_code
_entity_poly.pdbx_strand_id
1 'polypeptide(L)'
;MEEEKLYPPKVKAMYEAVLDLFASGRELSTLKVSEITAKAGIGKGTAYEYFATKEEMIVGAIQYEAEKHVAVIMELIENGQSFQEIIFQGMDMLEATHRKYGGFALLERILRDDTISGSGIMKELVKRKEDCGAAMDMTGKMLELAADKGLVRERDGFRVWSAILSQFVSYAFYLTHEELFADVDREKARNFVYDSIIKILV
;
A
#
# COMPACT_ATOMS: atom_id res chain seq x y z
N MET A 1 -15.11 -13.02 9.48
CA MET A 1 -14.58 -13.96 10.51
C MET A 1 -13.06 -14.08 10.48
N GLU A 2 -12.40 -13.84 9.34
CA GLU A 2 -10.92 -13.88 9.24
C GLU A 2 -10.25 -12.56 9.66
N GLU A 3 -10.79 -11.39 9.28
CA GLU A 3 -10.30 -10.07 9.71
C GLU A 3 -10.32 -9.86 11.24
N GLU A 4 -11.35 -10.36 11.92
CA GLU A 4 -11.55 -10.17 13.37
C GLU A 4 -10.59 -11.02 14.21
N LYS A 5 -10.00 -12.07 13.61
CA LYS A 5 -8.91 -12.87 14.20
C LYS A 5 -7.55 -12.19 14.06
N LEU A 6 -7.34 -11.42 12.99
CA LEU A 6 -6.05 -10.79 12.69
C LEU A 6 -5.86 -9.50 13.50
N TYR A 7 -6.93 -8.72 13.70
CA TYR A 7 -6.89 -7.47 14.45
C TYR A 7 -8.00 -7.38 15.49
N PRO A 8 -7.68 -7.42 16.80
CA PRO A 8 -8.66 -7.16 17.85
C PRO A 8 -9.39 -5.83 17.63
N PRO A 9 -10.68 -5.69 18.00
CA PRO A 9 -11.46 -4.49 17.71
C PRO A 9 -10.80 -3.18 18.14
N LYS A 10 -10.12 -3.19 19.29
CA LYS A 10 -9.37 -2.03 19.80
C LYS A 10 -8.12 -1.69 18.97
N VAL A 11 -7.41 -2.71 18.49
CA VAL A 11 -6.24 -2.54 17.61
C VAL A 11 -6.68 -1.98 16.27
N LYS A 12 -7.75 -2.56 15.68
CA LYS A 12 -8.36 -2.07 14.43
C LYS A 12 -8.79 -0.61 14.54
N ALA A 13 -9.50 -0.24 15.60
CA ALA A 13 -9.93 1.15 15.83
C ALA A 13 -8.75 2.13 15.96
N MET A 14 -7.64 1.72 16.58
CA MET A 14 -6.42 2.54 16.65
C MET A 14 -5.78 2.73 15.27
N TYR A 15 -5.73 1.68 14.45
CA TYR A 15 -5.21 1.77 13.09
C TYR A 15 -6.08 2.64 12.18
N GLU A 16 -7.40 2.45 12.22
CA GLU A 16 -8.36 3.29 11.50
C GLU A 16 -8.24 4.75 11.94
N ALA A 17 -8.05 5.03 13.23
CA ALA A 17 -7.82 6.37 13.72
C ALA A 17 -6.52 7.00 13.18
N VAL A 18 -5.43 6.24 13.09
CA VAL A 18 -4.18 6.72 12.45
C VAL A 18 -4.42 7.03 10.98
N LEU A 19 -5.05 6.12 10.23
CA LEU A 19 -5.33 6.29 8.80
C LEU A 19 -6.27 7.47 8.54
N ASP A 20 -7.29 7.69 9.37
CA ASP A 20 -8.19 8.83 9.26
C ASP A 20 -7.50 10.16 9.54
N LEU A 21 -6.69 10.23 10.61
CA LEU A 21 -5.91 11.42 10.91
C LEU A 21 -4.95 11.71 9.76
N PHE A 22 -4.34 10.66 9.22
CA PHE A 22 -3.46 10.77 8.07
C PHE A 22 -4.19 11.27 6.81
N ALA A 23 -5.37 10.72 6.50
CA ALA A 23 -6.23 11.16 5.39
C ALA A 23 -6.70 12.61 5.54
N SER A 24 -6.77 13.15 6.76
CA SER A 24 -7.05 14.57 7.00
C SER A 24 -5.87 15.52 6.70
N GLY A 25 -4.76 15.01 6.15
CA GLY A 25 -3.57 15.77 5.77
C GLY A 25 -2.54 15.94 6.88
N ARG A 26 -2.74 15.30 8.05
CA ARG A 26 -1.78 15.32 9.16
C ARG A 26 -0.56 14.48 8.82
N GLU A 27 0.62 14.97 9.16
CA GLU A 27 1.86 14.19 9.04
C GLU A 27 1.95 13.13 10.14
N LEU A 28 2.30 11.89 9.76
CA LEU A 28 2.43 10.76 10.69
C LEU A 28 3.41 11.05 11.84
N SER A 29 4.54 11.72 11.54
CA SER A 29 5.54 12.12 12.52
C SER A 29 4.97 13.04 13.62
N THR A 30 4.01 13.91 13.26
CA THR A 30 3.43 14.92 14.15
C THR A 30 2.29 14.40 15.03
N LEU A 31 1.76 13.20 14.76
CA LEU A 31 0.67 12.64 15.55
C LEU A 31 1.08 12.45 17.01
N LYS A 32 0.14 12.67 17.94
CA LYS A 32 0.29 12.33 19.35
C LYS A 32 -0.58 11.14 19.69
N VAL A 33 -0.12 10.28 20.62
CA VAL A 33 -0.91 9.15 21.14
C VAL A 33 -2.29 9.61 21.61
N SER A 34 -2.38 10.76 22.29
CA SER A 34 -3.66 11.31 22.76
C SER A 34 -4.65 11.62 21.64
N GLU A 35 -4.17 12.06 20.48
CA GLU A 35 -5.02 12.36 19.32
C GLU A 35 -5.55 11.08 18.70
N ILE A 36 -4.68 10.07 18.54
CA ILE A 36 -5.05 8.76 18.01
C ILE A 36 -6.09 8.12 18.93
N THR A 37 -5.85 8.11 20.25
CA THR A 37 -6.76 7.51 21.22
C THR A 37 -8.11 8.22 21.29
N ALA A 38 -8.11 9.56 21.19
CA ALA A 38 -9.34 10.34 21.15
C ALA A 38 -10.17 10.02 19.89
N LYS A 39 -9.51 9.92 18.73
CA LYS A 39 -10.14 9.56 17.45
C LYS A 39 -10.66 8.12 17.45
N ALA A 40 -9.94 7.19 18.08
CA ALA A 40 -10.32 5.79 18.21
C ALA A 40 -11.41 5.53 19.28
N GLY A 41 -11.71 6.51 20.14
CA GLY A 41 -12.61 6.32 21.27
C GLY A 41 -12.05 5.38 22.35
N ILE A 42 -10.72 5.29 22.48
CA ILE A 42 -10.02 4.36 23.40
C ILE A 42 -9.28 5.17 24.47
N GLY A 43 -9.23 4.66 25.70
CA GLY A 43 -8.45 5.29 26.77
C GLY A 43 -6.94 5.13 26.56
N LYS A 44 -6.15 6.15 26.92
CA LYS A 44 -4.68 6.12 26.77
C LYS A 44 -4.01 4.94 27.49
N GLY A 45 -4.50 4.56 28.68
CA GLY A 45 -4.02 3.37 29.39
C GLY A 45 -4.24 2.09 28.58
N THR A 46 -5.42 1.94 27.98
CA THR A 46 -5.76 0.81 27.11
C THR A 46 -4.90 0.78 25.84
N ALA A 47 -4.55 1.92 25.26
CA ALA A 47 -3.66 1.94 24.10
C ALA A 47 -2.28 1.34 24.43
N TYR A 48 -1.74 1.60 25.62
CA TYR A 48 -0.46 1.04 26.06
C TYR A 48 -0.51 -0.44 26.45
N GLU A 49 -1.71 -1.03 26.57
CA GLU A 49 -1.84 -2.49 26.69
C GLU A 49 -1.53 -3.20 25.36
N TYR A 50 -1.72 -2.52 24.22
CA TYR A 50 -1.52 -3.09 22.88
C TYR A 50 -0.24 -2.61 22.19
N PHE A 51 0.22 -1.40 22.49
CA PHE A 51 1.34 -0.77 21.79
C PHE A 51 2.31 -0.11 22.77
N ALA A 52 3.59 -0.41 22.63
CA ALA A 52 4.65 0.21 23.42
C ALA A 52 4.94 1.65 22.97
N THR A 53 4.78 1.95 21.67
CA THR A 53 5.14 3.26 21.11
C THR A 53 4.10 3.79 20.13
N LYS A 54 4.16 5.10 19.83
CA LYS A 54 3.35 5.71 18.78
C LYS A 54 3.74 5.16 17.41
N GLU A 55 5.03 4.98 17.19
CA GLU A 55 5.61 4.49 15.95
C GLU A 55 5.09 3.08 15.64
N GLU A 56 4.93 2.24 16.65
CA GLU A 56 4.29 0.92 16.55
C GLU A 56 2.83 1.00 16.09
N MET A 57 2.06 1.97 16.59
CA MET A 57 0.68 2.21 16.13
C MET A 57 0.66 2.64 14.66
N ILE A 58 1.59 3.52 14.27
CA ILE A 58 1.68 4.05 12.90
C ILE A 58 2.07 2.95 11.91
N VAL A 59 3.13 2.21 12.20
CA VAL A 59 3.59 1.12 11.32
C VAL A 59 2.54 0.01 11.23
N GLY A 60 1.88 -0.31 12.34
CA GLY A 60 0.77 -1.25 12.33
C GLY A 60 -0.41 -0.80 11.48
N ALA A 61 -0.73 0.50 11.47
CA ALA A 61 -1.78 1.04 10.61
C ALA A 61 -1.41 0.96 9.11
N ILE A 62 -0.13 1.17 8.77
CA ILE A 62 0.37 1.02 7.40
C ILE A 62 0.28 -0.44 6.95
N GLN A 63 0.71 -1.37 7.81
CA GLN A 63 0.63 -2.81 7.54
C GLN A 63 -0.82 -3.27 7.38
N TYR A 64 -1.71 -2.82 8.25
CA TYR A 64 -3.15 -3.08 8.19
C TYR A 64 -3.77 -2.64 6.86
N GLU A 65 -3.42 -1.45 6.36
CA GLU A 65 -3.91 -0.98 5.06
C GLU A 65 -3.31 -1.78 3.89
N ALA A 66 -2.02 -2.12 3.97
CA ALA A 66 -1.36 -2.94 2.94
C ALA A 66 -1.97 -4.34 2.83
N GLU A 67 -2.28 -4.98 3.96
CA GLU A 67 -2.89 -6.31 4.00
C GLU A 67 -4.31 -6.32 3.40
N LYS A 68 -5.09 -5.25 3.59
CA LYS A 68 -6.38 -5.11 2.89
C LYS A 68 -6.20 -5.10 1.38
N HIS A 69 -5.21 -4.38 0.89
CA HIS A 69 -4.92 -4.33 -0.54
C HIS A 69 -4.49 -5.70 -1.06
N VAL A 70 -3.61 -6.40 -0.34
CA VAL A 70 -3.21 -7.78 -0.69
C VAL A 70 -4.42 -8.72 -0.71
N ALA A 71 -5.29 -8.65 0.29
CA ALA A 71 -6.49 -9.48 0.36
C ALA A 71 -7.43 -9.27 -0.85
N VAL A 72 -7.63 -8.01 -1.26
CA VAL A 72 -8.42 -7.71 -2.47
C VAL A 72 -7.79 -8.37 -3.70
N ILE A 73 -6.49 -8.21 -3.92
CA ILE A 73 -5.82 -8.79 -5.09
C ILE A 73 -5.88 -10.32 -5.06
N MET A 74 -5.70 -10.93 -3.90
CA MET A 74 -5.81 -12.38 -3.71
C MET A 74 -7.21 -12.90 -4.06
N GLU A 75 -8.25 -12.20 -3.62
CA GLU A 75 -9.64 -12.53 -3.96
C GLU A 75 -9.89 -12.45 -5.47
N LEU A 76 -9.28 -11.48 -6.17
CA LEU A 76 -9.40 -11.40 -7.63
C LEU A 76 -8.74 -12.59 -8.33
N ILE A 77 -7.56 -13.00 -7.86
CA ILE A 77 -6.86 -14.16 -8.42
C ILE A 77 -7.71 -15.42 -8.22
N GLU A 78 -8.26 -15.61 -7.03
CA GLU A 78 -9.07 -16.78 -6.67
C GLU A 78 -10.40 -16.84 -7.43
N ASN A 79 -10.98 -15.67 -7.75
CA ASN A 79 -12.17 -15.56 -8.58
C ASN A 79 -11.89 -15.67 -10.09
N GLY A 80 -10.63 -15.87 -10.48
CA GLY A 80 -10.24 -16.14 -11.86
C GLY A 80 -10.20 -14.90 -12.77
N GLN A 81 -10.08 -13.70 -12.20
CA GLN A 81 -9.80 -12.51 -13.00
C GLN A 81 -8.50 -12.67 -13.81
N SER A 82 -8.47 -12.04 -14.98
CA SER A 82 -7.29 -11.98 -15.82
C SER A 82 -6.19 -11.11 -15.20
N PHE A 83 -4.95 -11.34 -15.61
CA PHE A 83 -3.82 -10.50 -15.21
C PHE A 83 -4.06 -9.02 -15.52
N GLN A 84 -4.70 -8.71 -16.65
CA GLN A 84 -5.06 -7.34 -17.00
C GLN A 84 -6.05 -6.73 -15.99
N GLU A 85 -7.14 -7.43 -15.68
CA GLU A 85 -8.14 -6.94 -14.72
C GLU A 85 -7.52 -6.69 -13.35
N ILE A 86 -6.60 -7.56 -12.90
CA ILE A 86 -5.91 -7.39 -11.62
C ILE A 86 -4.98 -6.17 -11.64
N ILE A 87 -4.20 -5.97 -12.70
CA ILE A 87 -3.35 -4.77 -12.85
C ILE A 87 -4.19 -3.50 -12.88
N PHE A 88 -5.32 -3.51 -13.59
CA PHE A 88 -6.24 -2.37 -13.65
C PHE A 88 -6.90 -2.09 -12.30
N GLN A 89 -7.28 -3.12 -11.56
CA GLN A 89 -7.79 -2.98 -10.20
C GLN A 89 -6.71 -2.42 -9.26
N GLY A 90 -5.45 -2.83 -9.41
CA GLY A 90 -4.33 -2.24 -8.70
C GLY A 90 -4.18 -0.73 -8.98
N MET A 91 -4.40 -0.31 -10.23
CA MET A 91 -4.42 1.12 -10.59
C MET A 91 -5.60 1.86 -9.95
N ASP A 92 -6.80 1.25 -9.90
CA ASP A 92 -7.96 1.84 -9.22
C ASP A 92 -7.72 2.02 -7.72
N MET A 93 -7.06 1.04 -7.08
CA MET A 93 -6.66 1.11 -5.67
C MET A 93 -5.61 2.20 -5.44
N LEU A 94 -4.64 2.35 -6.34
CA LEU A 94 -3.66 3.43 -6.27
C LEU A 94 -4.31 4.80 -6.42
N GLU A 95 -5.25 4.96 -7.34
CA GLU A 95 -6.03 6.21 -7.51
C GLU A 95 -6.86 6.54 -6.26
N ALA A 96 -7.53 5.53 -5.67
CA ALA A 96 -8.29 5.71 -4.44
C ALA A 96 -7.38 6.12 -3.27
N THR A 97 -6.23 5.46 -3.13
CA THR A 97 -5.20 5.77 -2.13
C THR A 97 -4.63 7.18 -2.34
N HIS A 98 -4.38 7.57 -3.59
CA HIS A 98 -3.92 8.91 -3.94
C HIS A 98 -4.94 9.98 -3.54
N ARG A 99 -6.23 9.79 -3.87
CA ARG A 99 -7.30 10.71 -3.44
C ARG A 99 -7.45 10.80 -1.92
N LYS A 100 -7.32 9.67 -1.23
CA LYS A 100 -7.56 9.58 0.22
C LYS A 100 -6.41 10.14 1.05
N TYR A 101 -5.17 9.93 0.61
CA TYR A 101 -3.98 10.19 1.43
C TYR A 101 -2.96 11.15 0.81
N GLY A 102 -3.18 11.60 -0.43
CA GLY A 102 -2.12 12.23 -1.24
C GLY A 102 -1.06 11.24 -1.72
N GLY A 103 -1.31 9.92 -1.58
CA GLY A 103 -0.55 8.79 -2.13
C GLY A 103 0.97 8.94 -2.23
N PHE A 104 1.44 9.33 -3.42
CA PHE A 104 2.87 9.45 -3.73
C PHE A 104 3.49 10.75 -3.20
N ALA A 105 2.71 11.84 -3.09
CA ALA A 105 3.17 13.07 -2.45
C ALA A 105 3.53 12.84 -0.97
N LEU A 106 2.89 11.87 -0.30
CA LEU A 106 3.34 11.42 1.02
C LEU A 106 4.72 10.77 0.96
N LEU A 107 4.92 9.80 0.06
CA LEU A 107 6.22 9.13 -0.09
C LEU A 107 7.31 10.18 -0.36
N GLU A 108 7.04 11.14 -1.23
CA GLU A 108 7.95 12.27 -1.48
C GLU A 108 8.19 13.12 -0.23
N ARG A 109 7.17 13.44 0.56
CA ARG A 109 7.34 14.17 1.83
C ARG A 109 8.14 13.37 2.84
N ILE A 110 7.91 12.06 2.93
CA ILE A 110 8.68 11.14 3.78
C ILE A 110 10.15 11.11 3.35
N LEU A 111 10.41 11.03 2.04
CA LEU A 111 11.77 11.00 1.47
C LEU A 111 12.50 12.34 1.61
N ARG A 112 11.77 13.47 1.64
CA ARG A 112 12.32 14.81 1.84
C ARG A 112 12.48 15.19 3.32
N ASP A 113 11.89 14.42 4.23
CA ASP A 113 11.96 14.69 5.67
C ASP A 113 13.16 13.96 6.30
N ASP A 114 14.24 14.71 6.53
CA ASP A 114 15.47 14.24 7.16
C ASP A 114 15.26 13.67 8.58
N THR A 115 14.11 13.96 9.22
CA THR A 115 13.78 13.43 10.55
C THR A 115 13.22 12.00 10.52
N ILE A 116 12.62 11.56 9.41
CA ILE A 116 12.01 10.23 9.29
C ILE A 116 13.07 9.15 9.01
N SER A 117 14.09 9.48 8.22
CA SER A 117 15.26 8.62 7.97
C SER A 117 16.06 8.30 9.25
N GLY A 118 15.91 9.10 10.31
CA GLY A 118 16.44 8.84 11.66
C GLY A 118 15.40 8.39 12.71
N SER A 119 14.12 8.28 12.34
CA SER A 119 13.01 8.11 13.28
C SER A 119 12.76 6.65 13.74
N GLY A 120 12.04 6.51 14.86
CA GLY A 120 11.54 5.22 15.34
C GLY A 120 10.60 4.50 14.36
N ILE A 121 9.97 5.22 13.40
CA ILE A 121 9.09 4.61 12.37
C ILE A 121 9.89 3.71 11.45
N MET A 122 11.04 4.17 10.95
CA MET A 122 11.88 3.36 10.05
C MET A 122 12.45 2.14 10.78
N LYS A 123 12.83 2.30 12.07
CA LYS A 123 13.27 1.17 12.90
C LYS A 123 12.16 0.14 13.08
N GLU A 124 10.93 0.59 13.32
CA GLU A 124 9.79 -0.30 13.48
C GLU A 124 9.40 -0.99 12.16
N LEU A 125 9.47 -0.30 11.02
CA LEU A 125 9.30 -0.91 9.69
C LEU A 125 10.33 -2.02 9.44
N VAL A 126 11.61 -1.79 9.77
CA VAL A 126 12.66 -2.81 9.63
C VAL A 126 12.43 -3.98 10.58
N LYS A 127 11.98 -3.72 11.82
CA LYS A 127 11.66 -4.77 12.80
C LYS A 127 10.53 -5.68 12.32
N ARG A 128 9.55 -5.14 11.59
CA ARG A 128 8.40 -5.89 11.07
C ARG A 128 8.61 -6.51 9.68
N LYS A 129 9.83 -6.44 9.14
CA LYS A 129 10.17 -6.92 7.79
C LYS A 129 9.96 -8.43 7.60
N GLU A 130 9.80 -9.19 8.67
CA GLU A 130 9.60 -10.65 8.64
C GLU A 130 8.16 -11.06 8.24
N ASP A 131 7.20 -10.12 8.20
CA ASP A 131 5.77 -10.43 8.02
C ASP A 131 5.27 -10.26 6.57
N CYS A 132 6.17 -10.17 5.58
CA CYS A 132 5.81 -9.97 4.17
C CYS A 132 5.27 -11.23 3.45
N GLY A 133 4.92 -12.29 4.18
CA GLY A 133 4.55 -13.59 3.60
C GLY A 133 3.38 -13.51 2.61
N ALA A 134 2.31 -12.79 2.97
CA ALA A 134 1.12 -12.65 2.12
C ALA A 134 1.40 -11.88 0.82
N ALA A 135 2.24 -10.84 0.88
CA ALA A 135 2.62 -10.08 -0.32
C ALA A 135 3.51 -10.91 -1.26
N MET A 136 4.36 -11.78 -0.72
CA MET A 136 5.18 -12.71 -1.50
C MET A 136 4.32 -13.81 -2.13
N ASP A 137 3.35 -14.37 -1.40
CA ASP A 137 2.40 -15.36 -1.93
C ASP A 137 1.56 -14.78 -3.08
N MET A 138 1.01 -13.58 -2.88
CA MET A 138 0.29 -12.84 -3.92
C MET A 138 1.15 -12.63 -5.18
N THR A 139 2.43 -12.28 -5.01
CA THR A 139 3.36 -12.11 -6.14
C THR A 139 3.57 -13.42 -6.89
N GLY A 140 3.71 -14.54 -6.17
CA GLY A 140 3.82 -15.88 -6.76
C GLY A 140 2.58 -16.26 -7.57
N LYS A 141 1.38 -16.09 -6.99
CA LYS A 141 0.13 -16.39 -7.68
C LYS A 141 -0.11 -15.50 -8.92
N MET A 142 0.23 -14.21 -8.84
CA MET A 142 0.16 -13.32 -10.01
C MET A 142 1.10 -13.75 -11.14
N LEU A 143 2.30 -14.24 -10.79
CA LEU A 143 3.26 -14.77 -11.76
C LEU A 143 2.69 -16.01 -12.48
N GLU A 144 2.14 -16.96 -11.74
CA GLU A 144 1.51 -18.17 -12.29
C GLU A 144 0.37 -17.82 -13.24
N LEU A 145 -0.49 -16.88 -12.86
CA LEU A 145 -1.61 -16.44 -13.68
C LEU A 145 -1.17 -15.83 -15.02
N ALA A 146 -0.16 -14.95 -15.01
CA ALA A 146 0.34 -14.30 -16.23
C ALA A 146 1.00 -15.31 -17.18
N ALA A 147 1.69 -16.28 -16.59
CA ALA A 147 2.35 -17.37 -17.27
C ALA A 147 1.37 -18.34 -17.96
N ASP A 148 0.34 -18.78 -17.27
CA ASP A 148 -0.62 -19.79 -17.76
C ASP A 148 -1.43 -19.29 -18.96
N LYS A 149 -1.65 -17.98 -19.04
CA LYS A 149 -2.32 -17.33 -20.17
C LYS A 149 -1.37 -17.00 -21.33
N GLY A 150 -0.08 -17.31 -21.21
CA GLY A 150 0.93 -17.04 -22.24
C GLY A 150 1.20 -15.54 -22.46
N LEU A 151 0.77 -14.69 -21.52
CA LEU A 151 0.93 -13.23 -21.60
C LEU A 151 2.37 -12.79 -21.31
N VAL A 152 3.08 -13.57 -20.50
CA VAL A 152 4.41 -13.27 -19.98
C VAL A 152 5.32 -14.49 -20.19
N ARG A 153 6.56 -14.25 -20.65
CA ARG A 153 7.59 -15.28 -20.79
C ARG A 153 8.53 -15.34 -19.59
N GLU A 154 8.72 -14.21 -18.92
CA GLU A 154 9.56 -14.11 -17.72
C GLU A 154 8.98 -14.95 -16.57
N ARG A 155 9.85 -15.70 -15.88
CA ARG A 155 9.50 -16.59 -14.76
C ARG A 155 10.24 -16.22 -13.47
N ASP A 156 11.19 -15.29 -13.55
CA ASP A 156 11.86 -14.77 -12.38
C ASP A 156 10.93 -13.80 -11.63
N GLY A 157 10.52 -14.21 -10.42
CA GLY A 157 9.58 -13.44 -9.60
C GLY A 157 10.09 -12.03 -9.26
N PHE A 158 11.41 -11.84 -9.12
CA PHE A 158 11.97 -10.51 -8.85
C PHE A 158 11.82 -9.57 -10.06
N ARG A 159 12.05 -10.06 -11.28
CA ARG A 159 11.84 -9.27 -12.51
C ARG A 159 10.39 -8.92 -12.73
N VAL A 160 9.47 -9.86 -12.51
CA VAL A 160 8.03 -9.62 -12.63
C VAL A 160 7.57 -8.57 -11.62
N TRP A 161 7.95 -8.75 -10.35
CA TRP A 161 7.67 -7.79 -9.31
C TRP A 161 8.26 -6.40 -9.61
N SER A 162 9.50 -6.34 -10.09
CA SER A 162 10.18 -5.08 -10.43
C SER A 162 9.51 -4.37 -11.60
N ALA A 163 9.05 -5.11 -12.60
CA ALA A 163 8.30 -4.56 -13.72
C ALA A 163 7.01 -3.90 -13.24
N ILE A 164 6.21 -4.62 -12.45
CA ILE A 164 4.95 -4.09 -11.90
C ILE A 164 5.22 -2.88 -11.00
N LEU A 165 6.12 -3.00 -10.01
CA LEU A 165 6.42 -1.92 -9.09
C LEU A 165 6.91 -0.65 -9.82
N SER A 166 7.84 -0.79 -10.75
CA SER A 166 8.41 0.36 -11.47
C SER A 166 7.34 1.13 -12.26
N GLN A 167 6.40 0.42 -12.89
CA GLN A 167 5.31 1.06 -13.63
C GLN A 167 4.26 1.66 -12.70
N PHE A 168 3.98 1.03 -11.56
CA PHE A 168 3.09 1.60 -10.54
C PHE A 168 3.67 2.87 -9.90
N VAL A 169 4.98 2.90 -9.62
CA VAL A 169 5.67 4.11 -9.15
C VAL A 169 5.59 5.21 -10.20
N SER A 170 5.80 4.87 -11.48
CA SER A 170 5.67 5.83 -12.59
C SER A 170 4.24 6.38 -12.71
N TYR A 171 3.22 5.53 -12.54
CA TYR A 171 1.82 5.96 -12.56
C TYR A 171 1.48 6.81 -11.33
N ALA A 172 2.00 6.48 -10.16
CA ALA A 172 1.83 7.26 -8.94
C ALA A 172 2.43 8.66 -9.07
N PHE A 173 3.59 8.77 -9.74
CA PHE A 173 4.22 10.05 -10.08
C PHE A 173 3.33 10.86 -11.03
N TYR A 174 2.78 10.24 -12.09
CA TYR A 174 1.83 10.86 -13.01
C TYR A 174 0.61 11.42 -12.27
N LEU A 175 -0.02 10.64 -11.38
CA LEU A 175 -1.18 11.10 -10.60
C LEU A 175 -0.88 12.32 -9.73
N THR A 176 0.37 12.48 -9.31
CA THR A 176 0.80 13.60 -8.44
C THR A 176 1.14 14.86 -9.22
N HIS A 177 1.48 14.71 -10.49
CA HIS A 177 1.98 15.78 -11.35
C HIS A 177 1.22 15.82 -12.68
N GLU A 178 -0.11 15.63 -12.65
CA GLU A 178 -0.96 15.60 -13.85
C GLU A 178 -0.75 16.87 -14.71
N GLU A 179 -0.43 18.01 -14.09
CA GLU A 179 -0.11 19.27 -14.77
C GLU A 179 1.13 19.22 -15.67
N LEU A 180 2.09 18.34 -15.39
CA LEU A 180 3.27 18.13 -16.23
C LEU A 180 2.94 17.30 -17.49
N PHE A 181 1.78 16.65 -17.51
CA PHE A 181 1.36 15.70 -18.55
C PHE A 181 0.01 16.08 -19.16
N ALA A 182 -0.22 17.38 -19.43
CA ALA A 182 -1.51 17.92 -19.86
C ALA A 182 -2.15 17.25 -21.11
N ASP A 183 -1.34 16.62 -21.97
CA ASP A 183 -1.79 15.92 -23.19
C ASP A 183 -2.05 14.41 -23.00
N VAL A 184 -1.95 13.92 -21.77
CA VAL A 184 -2.14 12.51 -21.42
C VAL A 184 -3.34 12.41 -20.49
N ASP A 185 -4.44 11.86 -21.00
CA ASP A 185 -5.56 11.48 -20.15
C ASP A 185 -5.24 10.21 -19.35
N ARG A 186 -6.07 9.97 -18.33
CA ARG A 186 -5.89 8.85 -17.41
C ARG A 186 -6.02 7.49 -18.09
N GLU A 187 -6.91 7.33 -19.07
CA GLU A 187 -7.10 6.06 -19.77
C GLU A 187 -5.84 5.70 -20.56
N LYS A 188 -5.29 6.67 -21.27
CA LYS A 188 -4.03 6.56 -21.99
C LYS A 188 -2.86 6.23 -21.06
N ALA A 189 -2.78 6.86 -19.89
CA ALA A 189 -1.78 6.54 -18.88
C ALA A 189 -1.92 5.10 -18.35
N ARG A 190 -3.14 4.65 -18.02
CA ARG A 190 -3.41 3.28 -17.56
C ARG A 190 -3.02 2.23 -18.60
N ASN A 191 -3.40 2.45 -19.85
CA ASN A 191 -3.04 1.57 -20.96
C ASN A 191 -1.53 1.52 -21.18
N PHE A 192 -0.85 2.68 -21.12
CA PHE A 192 0.61 2.73 -21.23
C PHE A 192 1.32 1.95 -20.12
N VAL A 193 0.85 2.07 -18.87
CA VAL A 193 1.37 1.33 -17.71
C VAL A 193 1.26 -0.18 -17.93
N TYR A 194 0.06 -0.65 -18.32
CA TYR A 194 -0.16 -2.07 -18.60
C TYR A 194 0.70 -2.59 -19.76
N ASP A 195 0.71 -1.88 -20.89
CA ASP A 195 1.50 -2.26 -22.06
C ASP A 195 3.00 -2.30 -21.75
N SER A 196 3.47 -1.38 -20.90
CA SER A 196 4.88 -1.33 -20.46
C SER A 196 5.22 -2.53 -19.57
N ILE A 197 4.33 -2.92 -18.65
CA ILE A 197 4.49 -4.15 -17.86
C ILE A 197 4.63 -5.35 -18.80
N ILE A 198 3.70 -5.52 -19.76
CA ILE A 198 3.75 -6.66 -20.68
C ILE A 198 5.03 -6.65 -21.52
N LYS A 199 5.45 -5.48 -22.05
CA LYS A 199 6.69 -5.38 -22.84
C LYS A 199 7.95 -5.75 -22.07
N ILE A 200 8.01 -5.44 -20.77
CA ILE A 200 9.16 -5.82 -19.91
C ILE A 200 9.21 -7.34 -19.69
N LEU A 201 8.06 -8.02 -19.79
CA LEU A 201 7.88 -9.41 -19.36
C LEU A 201 7.81 -10.44 -20.50
N VAL A 202 7.89 -10.01 -21.77
CA VAL A 202 7.79 -10.86 -22.98
C VAL A 202 9.14 -11.25 -23.56
#